data_AF-A0A5C8D2R1-F1
#
_entry.id   AF-A0A5C8D2R1-F1
#
_cell.length_a   1.000
_cell.length_b   1.000
_cell.length_c   1.000
_cell.angle_alpha   90.00
_cell.angle_beta   90.00
_cell.angle_gamma   90.00
#
_symmetry.space_group_name_H-M   'P 1'
#
loop_
_entity.id
_entity.type
_entity.pdbx_description
1 polymer ?
#
loop_
_entity_poly.entity_id
_entity_poly.type
_entity_poly.pdbx_seq_one_letter_code
_entity_poly.pdbx_strand_id
1 'polypeptide(L)' 'HLERAIDLKPEDPTINDHLGDAYWRVGRTLEAKFQWAHARDLKPEPDELPKIEAKLRDGLPEDTSNAAAAEKKKEDGKGG' A
#
# COMPACT_ATOMS: atom_id res chain seq x y z
N HIS A 1 -16.75 -0.58 21.97
CA HIS A 1 -15.80 -1.63 22.34
C HIS A 1 -14.58 -1.52 21.44
N LEU A 2 -13.43 -1.26 22.07
CA LEU A 2 -12.06 -1.39 21.56
C LEU A 2 -11.72 -0.62 20.27
N GLU A 3 -11.35 0.63 20.49
CA GLU A 3 -10.31 1.33 19.73
C GLU A 3 -9.08 0.41 19.66
N ARG A 4 -8.96 -0.35 18.56
CA ARG A 4 -7.75 -1.13 18.32
C ARG A 4 -6.70 -0.14 17.84
N ALA A 5 -5.93 0.34 18.80
CA ALA A 5 -4.70 1.06 18.57
C ALA A 5 -3.96 0.36 17.44
N ILE A 6 -3.89 1.04 16.31
CA ILE A 6 -2.96 0.69 15.25
C ILE A 6 -1.61 1.02 15.87
N ASP A 7 -1.00 0.02 16.52
CA ASP A 7 0.43 0.02 16.78
C ASP A 7 1.08 0.11 15.40
N LEU A 8 1.32 1.35 14.96
CA LEU A 8 2.09 1.69 13.77
C LEU A 8 3.51 1.18 14.00
N LYS A 9 3.70 -0.11 13.78
CA LYS A 9 5.02 -0.70 13.76
C LYS A 9 5.66 -0.27 12.45
N PRO A 10 6.75 0.49 12.46
CA PRO A 10 7.51 0.78 11.24
C PRO A 10 8.03 -0.49 10.55
N GLU A 11 7.94 -1.64 11.23
CA GLU A 11 8.29 -2.97 10.77
C GLU A 11 7.16 -3.69 10.01
N ASP A 12 6.00 -3.07 9.78
CA ASP A 12 4.94 -3.68 8.96
C ASP A 12 5.28 -3.56 7.46
N PRO A 13 5.43 -4.69 6.73
CA PRO A 13 5.67 -4.68 5.30
C PRO A 13 4.62 -3.89 4.50
N THR A 14 3.35 -3.93 4.93
CA THR A 14 2.22 -3.25 4.29
C THR A 14 2.38 -1.73 4.33
N ILE A 15 2.85 -1.20 5.47
CA ILE A 15 3.07 0.24 5.64
C ILE A 15 4.19 0.70 4.70
N ASN A 16 5.27 -0.08 4.61
CA ASN A 16 6.39 0.21 3.73
C ASN A 16 5.98 0.10 2.24
N ASP A 17 5.12 -0.86 1.87
CA ASP A 17 4.55 -0.95 0.53
C ASP A 17 3.76 0.31 0.14
N HIS A 18 2.85 0.74 1.02
CA HIS A 18 2.04 1.95 0.82
C HIS A 18 2.87 3.24 0.76
N LEU A 19 3.95 3.30 1.54
CA LEU A 19 4.89 4.42 1.49
C LEU A 19 5.62 4.46 0.15
N GLY A 20 6.02 3.30 -0.38
CA GLY A 20 6.62 3.20 -1.71
C GLY A 20 5.68 3.66 -2.82
N ASP A 21 4.42 3.23 -2.72
CA ASP A 21 3.31 3.65 -3.55
C ASP A 21 3.08 5.17 -3.55
N ALA A 22 3.14 5.80 -2.37
CA ALA A 22 3.00 7.25 -2.24
C ALA A 22 4.20 7.98 -2.89
N TYR A 23 5.42 7.50 -2.66
CA TYR A 23 6.61 8.05 -3.29
C TYR A 23 6.59 7.93 -4.82
N TRP A 24 6.09 6.81 -5.35
CA TRP A 24 6.01 6.59 -6.79
C TRP A 24 5.08 7.62 -7.46
N ARG A 25 3.91 7.86 -6.87
CA ARG A 25 2.90 8.81 -7.38
C ARG A 25 3.38 10.27 -7.37
N VAL A 26 4.31 10.63 -6.50
CA VAL A 26 4.91 11.99 -6.46
C VAL A 26 6.20 12.08 -7.30
N GLY A 27 6.53 11.06 -8.09
CA GLY A 27 7.72 11.02 -8.95
C GLY A 27 9.02 10.68 -8.23
N ARG A 28 8.96 10.34 -6.93
CA ARG A 28 10.12 9.92 -6.13
C ARG A 28 10.36 8.41 -6.28
N THR A 29 10.66 8.00 -7.50
CA THR A 29 10.73 6.57 -7.89
C THR A 29 11.89 5.81 -7.22
N LEU A 30 12.98 6.49 -6.86
CA LEU A 30 14.10 5.88 -6.14
C LEU A 30 13.69 5.54 -4.70
N GLU A 31 13.10 6.50 -3.98
CA GLU A 31 12.56 6.25 -2.64
C GLU A 31 11.43 5.22 -2.66
N ALA A 32 10.58 5.23 -3.69
CA ALA A 32 9.53 4.22 -3.86
C ALA A 32 10.10 2.81 -3.88
N LYS A 33 11.12 2.57 -4.73
CA LYS A 33 11.80 1.28 -4.83
C LYS A 33 12.51 0.90 -3.53
N PHE A 34 13.09 1.86 -2.83
CA PHE A 34 13.70 1.60 -1.51
C PHE A 34 12.67 1.06 -0.51
N GLN A 35 11.49 1.68 -0.44
CA GLN A 35 10.43 1.25 0.46
C GLN A 35 9.86 -0.12 0.10
N TRP A 36 9.64 -0.40 -1.18
CA TRP A 36 9.22 -1.73 -1.63
C TRP A 36 10.27 -2.81 -1.35
N ALA A 37 11.56 -2.50 -1.53
CA ALA A 37 12.63 -3.42 -1.17
C ALA A 37 12.65 -3.68 0.34
N HIS A 38 12.44 -2.65 1.16
CA HIS A 38 12.36 -2.79 2.60
C HIS A 38 11.15 -3.63 3.02
N ALA A 39 9.98 -3.39 2.42
CA ALA A 39 8.77 -4.19 2.62
C ALA A 39 9.02 -5.68 2.33
N ARG A 40 9.68 -5.99 1.20
CA ARG A 40 10.09 -7.36 0.85
C ARG A 40 11.00 -7.99 1.91
N ASP A 41 11.97 -7.23 2.42
CA ASP A 41 12.96 -7.73 3.37
C ASP A 41 12.37 -7.96 4.78
N LEU A 42 11.27 -7.28 5.11
CA LEU A 42 10.50 -7.49 6.34
C LEU A 42 9.67 -8.79 6.35
N LYS A 43 9.79 -9.62 5.31
CA LYS A 43 9.07 -10.89 5.14
C LYS A 43 7.55 -10.66 5.11
N PRO A 44 7.04 -10.01 4.06
CA PRO A 44 5.61 -9.80 3.87
C PRO A 44 4.90 -11.15 3.74
N GLU A 45 3.58 -11.12 3.81
CA GLU A 45 2.77 -12.30 3.53
C GLU A 45 3.11 -12.85 2.13
N PRO A 46 3.05 -14.18 1.92
CA PRO A 46 3.40 -14.80 0.64
C PRO A 46 2.59 -14.27 -0.56
N ASP A 47 1.38 -13.77 -0.30
CA ASP A 47 0.49 -13.16 -1.31
C ASP A 47 0.88 -11.71 -1.68
N GLU A 48 1.67 -11.05 -0.84
CA GLU A 48 2.15 -9.68 -1.04
C GLU A 48 3.54 -9.63 -1.67
N LEU A 49 4.40 -10.59 -1.32
CA LEU A 49 5.74 -10.73 -1.90
C LEU A 49 5.77 -10.58 -3.44
N PRO A 50 4.98 -11.33 -4.24
CA PRO A 50 4.99 -11.20 -5.69
C PRO A 50 4.47 -9.83 -6.19
N LYS A 51 3.59 -9.17 -5.43
CA LYS A 51 3.10 -7.83 -5.77
C LYS A 51 4.19 -6.79 -5.58
N ILE A 52 4.91 -6.85 -4.46
CA ILE A 52 6.03 -5.96 -4.15
C ILE A 52 7.16 -6.15 -5.16
N GLU A 53 7.46 -7.40 -5.55
CA GLU A 53 8.46 -7.70 -6.58
C GLU A 53 8.06 -7.15 -7.96
N ALA A 54 6.79 -7.26 -8.35
CA ALA A 54 6.28 -6.67 -9.58
C ALA A 54 6.44 -5.14 -9.58
N LYS A 55 6.13 -4.46 -8.46
CA LYS A 55 6.32 -3.01 -8.31
C LYS A 55 7.80 -2.61 -8.41
N LEU A 56 8.71 -3.38 -7.83
CA LEU A 56 10.15 -3.13 -7.93
C LEU A 56 10.67 -3.21 -9.37
N ARG A 57 10.16 -4.17 -10.14
CA ARG A 57 10.57 -4.41 -11.54
C ARG A 57 9.93 -3.42 -12.50
N ASP A 58 8.61 -3.34 -12.48
CA ASP A 58 7.79 -2.67 -13.51
C ASP A 58 7.33 -1.28 -13.06
N GLY A 59 7.47 -0.95 -11.77
CA GLY A 59 6.88 0.24 -11.18
C GLY A 59 5.41 0.06 -10.82
N LEU A 60 4.79 1.12 -10.30
CA LEU A 60 3.34 1.13 -10.09
C LEU A 60 2.65 1.54 -11.39
N PRO A 61 1.77 0.71 -11.98
CA PRO A 61 0.95 1.13 -13.11
C PRO A 61 0.02 2.27 -12.66
N GLU A 62 -0.21 3.26 -13.53
CA GLU A 62 -1.04 4.44 -13.21
C GLU A 62 -2.54 4.10 -13.04
N ASP A 63 -2.96 2.84 -13.21
CA ASP A 63 -4.35 2.44 -13.15
C ASP A 63 -4.87 2.21 -11.71
N THR A 64 -5.56 3.23 -11.20
CA THR A 64 -6.82 3.17 -10.42
C THR A 64 -6.85 2.55 -9.00
N SER A 65 -5.73 2.45 -8.27
CA SER A 65 -5.79 2.12 -6.83
C SER A 65 -6.44 3.22 -5.96
N ASN A 66 -6.70 4.41 -6.51
CA ASN A 66 -7.55 5.43 -5.87
C ASN A 66 -9.05 5.06 -5.89
N ALA A 67 -9.47 4.02 -6.64
CA ALA A 67 -10.86 3.54 -6.67
C ALA A 67 -11.14 2.50 -5.56
N ALA A 68 -10.19 1.60 -5.25
CA ALA A 68 -10.43 0.50 -4.30
C ALA A 68 -10.54 0.96 -2.83
N ALA A 69 -9.92 2.08 -2.46
CA ALA A 69 -10.09 2.67 -1.12
C ALA A 69 -11.25 3.68 -1.04
N ALA A 70 -11.76 4.18 -2.18
CA ALA A 70 -12.85 5.15 -2.23
C ALA A 70 -14.24 4.50 -2.38
N GLU A 71 -14.34 3.23 -2.80
CA GLU A 71 -15.63 2.53 -2.94
C GLU A 71 -16.21 1.94 -1.64
N LYS A 72 -15.55 2.10 -0.48
CA LYS A 72 -16.15 1.77 0.83
C LYS A 72 -16.83 2.95 1.54
N LYS A 73 -17.06 4.07 0.85
CA LYS A 73 -17.72 5.26 1.41
C LYS A 73 -18.78 5.86 0.50
N LYS A 74 -19.59 5.05 -0.19
CA LYS A 74 -20.87 5.47 -0.79
C LYS A 74 -21.88 4.31 -0.83
N GLU A 75 -22.19 3.73 0.32
CA GLU A 75 -23.40 2.89 0.44
C GLU A 75 -24.04 3.07 1.82
N ASP A 76 -24.30 4.32 2.22
CA ASP A 76 -25.18 4.64 3.35
C ASP A 76 -25.83 6.00 3.06
N GLY A 77 -26.97 5.99 2.37
CA GLY A 77 -27.67 7.24 2.08
C GLY A 77 -28.77 7.18 1.04
N LYS A 78 -29.59 6.12 1.00
CA LYS A 78 -30.92 6.22 0.37
C LYS A 78 -31.89 5.16 0.88
N GLY A 79 -32.90 5.60 1.63
CA GLY A 79 -34.08 4.82 2.02
C GLY A 79 -34.59 5.30 3.38
N GLY A 80 -35.75 5.91 3.54
CA GLY A 80 -36.80 6.35 2.63
C GLY A 80 -37.63 7.42 3.32
#